data_AF-A0A7S2JV34-F1
#
_entry.id   AF-A0A7S2JV34-F1
#
_cell.length_a   1.000
_cell.length_b   1.000
_cell.length_c   1.000
_cell.angle_alpha   90.00
_cell.angle_beta   90.00
_cell.angle_gamma   90.00
#
_symmetry.space_group_name_H-M   'P 1'
#
loop_
_entity.id
_entity.type
_entity.pdbx_description
1 polymer ?
#
loop_
_entity_poly.entity_id
_entity_poly.type
_entity_poly.pdbx_seq_one_letter_code
_entity_poly.pdbx_strand_id
1 'polypeptide(L)'
;AFATEPMHNFGELSDFMQTIMAGPEKAPAWLKNFDTQPIGITVKFKPKPEHRNDFVKAMKRHQGVTIEEEGVVAVPHFKLHTSPFDDHVFYLVEEWASAAALKKHFVAGYMGQLVEEMK
;
A
#
# COMPACT_ATOMS: atom_id res chain seq x y z
N ALA A 1 -11.25 -0.08 14.61
CA ALA A 1 -11.83 -0.68 13.39
C ALA A 1 -12.31 0.37 12.44
N PHE A 2 -11.41 0.80 11.56
CA PHE A 2 -11.60 1.92 10.63
C PHE A 2 -12.46 1.60 9.39
N ALA A 3 -12.85 0.35 9.10
CA ALA A 3 -13.59 0.02 7.86
C ALA A 3 -14.87 -0.82 8.11
N THR A 4 -15.96 -0.48 7.42
CA THR A 4 -17.24 -1.24 7.41
C THR A 4 -17.66 -1.72 6.03
N GLU A 5 -16.97 -1.29 4.96
CA GLU A 5 -17.18 -1.83 3.62
C GLU A 5 -15.91 -2.54 3.16
N PRO A 6 -16.00 -3.73 2.55
CA PRO A 6 -14.84 -4.37 1.95
C PRO A 6 -14.25 -3.41 0.92
N MET A 7 -12.98 -3.03 1.11
CA MET A 7 -12.26 -2.20 0.15
C MET A 7 -12.36 -2.90 -1.20
N HIS A 8 -12.84 -2.20 -2.23
CA HIS A 8 -13.18 -2.81 -3.53
C HIS A 8 -12.00 -3.55 -4.21
N ASN A 9 -10.77 -3.42 -3.70
CA ASN A 9 -9.57 -4.11 -4.19
C ASN A 9 -8.86 -4.93 -3.10
N PHE A 10 -9.39 -5.10 -1.87
CA PHE A 10 -8.62 -5.76 -0.80
C PHE A 10 -8.38 -7.24 -1.06
N GLY A 11 -9.31 -7.93 -1.72
CA GLY A 11 -9.12 -9.33 -2.11
C GLY A 11 -7.96 -9.48 -3.08
N GLU A 12 -8.01 -8.72 -4.19
CA GLU A 12 -6.95 -8.71 -5.20
C GLU A 12 -5.60 -8.23 -4.65
N LEU A 13 -5.61 -7.19 -3.81
CA LEU A 13 -4.41 -6.70 -3.13
C LEU A 13 -3.87 -7.73 -2.13
N SER A 14 -4.74 -8.39 -1.36
CA SER A 14 -4.35 -9.45 -0.42
C SER A 14 -3.74 -10.64 -1.15
N ASP A 15 -4.35 -11.09 -2.24
CA ASP A 15 -3.86 -12.21 -3.05
C ASP A 15 -2.53 -11.84 -3.73
N PHE A 16 -2.42 -10.60 -4.23
CA PHE A 16 -1.18 -10.06 -4.77
C PHE A 16 -0.08 -9.95 -3.71
N MET A 17 -0.40 -9.45 -2.51
CA MET A 17 0.53 -9.38 -1.38
C MET A 17 0.99 -10.78 -0.96
N GLN A 18 0.08 -11.74 -0.83
CA GLN A 18 0.45 -13.14 -0.57
C GLN A 18 1.39 -13.69 -1.64
N THR A 19 1.14 -13.35 -2.90
CA THR A 19 1.97 -13.76 -4.05
C THR A 19 3.37 -13.13 -4.01
N ILE A 20 3.49 -11.85 -3.68
CA ILE A 20 4.79 -11.17 -3.53
C ILE A 20 5.56 -11.66 -2.31
N MET A 21 4.84 -11.93 -1.23
CA MET A 21 5.40 -12.43 0.01
C MET A 21 5.84 -13.89 -0.08
N ALA A 22 5.25 -14.65 -1.01
CA ALA A 22 5.69 -16.01 -1.31
C ALA A 22 7.19 -16.01 -1.63
N GLY A 23 7.91 -17.00 -1.10
CA GLY A 23 9.33 -17.18 -1.41
C GLY A 23 9.57 -17.34 -2.92
N PRO A 24 10.81 -17.14 -3.41
CA PRO A 24 11.12 -17.22 -4.84
C PRO A 24 10.73 -18.56 -5.49
N GLU A 25 10.64 -19.63 -4.71
CA GLU A 25 10.21 -20.97 -5.17
C GLU A 25 8.69 -21.08 -5.43
N LYS A 26 7.89 -20.21 -4.82
CA LYS A 26 6.42 -20.18 -4.93
C LYS A 26 5.92 -18.99 -5.74
N ALA A 27 6.81 -18.06 -6.10
CA ALA A 27 6.49 -16.91 -6.92
C ALA A 27 6.11 -17.35 -8.35
N PRO A 28 4.96 -16.89 -8.89
CA PRO A 28 4.55 -17.22 -10.25
C PRO A 28 5.53 -16.62 -11.26
N ALA A 29 5.69 -17.27 -12.41
CA ALA A 29 6.66 -16.86 -13.42
C ALA A 29 6.49 -15.40 -13.89
N TRP A 30 5.25 -14.90 -13.93
CA TRP A 30 4.98 -13.51 -14.32
C TRP A 30 5.57 -12.50 -13.33
N LEU A 31 5.68 -12.84 -12.04
CA LEU A 31 6.24 -11.94 -11.03
C LEU A 31 7.74 -11.70 -11.25
N LYS A 32 8.45 -12.70 -11.79
CA LYS A 32 9.89 -12.59 -12.11
C LYS A 32 10.18 -11.49 -13.12
N ASN A 33 9.23 -11.16 -14.00
CA ASN A 33 9.40 -10.05 -14.94
C ASN A 33 9.43 -8.68 -14.22
N PHE A 34 8.82 -8.60 -13.04
CA PHE A 34 8.78 -7.39 -12.22
C PHE A 34 9.90 -7.32 -11.18
N ASP A 35 10.82 -8.29 -11.13
CA ASP A 35 12.03 -8.19 -10.31
C ASP A 35 12.93 -7.02 -10.76
N THR A 36 12.80 -6.60 -12.02
CA THR A 36 13.60 -5.53 -12.63
C THR A 36 12.77 -4.43 -13.30
N GLN A 37 11.45 -4.47 -13.17
CA GLN A 37 10.53 -3.51 -13.78
C GLN A 37 9.63 -2.84 -12.74
N PRO A 38 9.22 -1.58 -12.96
CA PRO A 38 8.34 -0.89 -12.03
C PRO A 38 7.00 -1.58 -11.82
N ILE A 39 6.47 -1.47 -10.60
CA ILE A 39 5.15 -1.96 -10.21
C ILE A 39 4.29 -0.78 -9.75
N GLY A 40 3.10 -0.65 -10.31
CA GLY A 40 2.08 0.29 -9.85
C GLY A 40 1.01 -0.39 -9.02
N ILE A 41 0.65 0.20 -7.88
CA ILE A 41 -0.47 -0.23 -7.03
C ILE A 41 -1.41 0.95 -6.84
N THR A 42 -2.71 0.69 -6.92
CA THR A 42 -3.73 1.66 -6.47
C THR A 42 -4.65 1.00 -5.46
N VAL A 43 -4.65 1.52 -4.23
CA VAL A 43 -5.47 1.03 -3.13
C VAL A 43 -6.58 2.03 -2.84
N LYS A 44 -7.83 1.56 -2.81
CA LYS A 44 -8.99 2.37 -2.46
C LYS A 44 -9.37 2.14 -0.99
N PHE A 45 -9.42 3.21 -0.21
CA PHE A 45 -9.87 3.19 1.19
C PHE A 45 -11.19 3.95 1.35
N LYS A 46 -12.00 3.50 2.30
CA LYS A 46 -13.19 4.22 2.78
C LYS A 46 -13.25 4.09 4.31
N PRO A 47 -12.47 4.89 5.06
CA PRO A 47 -12.57 4.94 6.51
C PRO A 47 -13.99 5.32 6.96
N LYS A 48 -14.37 4.86 8.15
CA LYS A 48 -15.59 5.34 8.81
C LYS A 48 -15.53 6.86 9.03
N PRO A 49 -16.68 7.57 8.96
CA PRO A 49 -16.70 9.03 9.08
C PRO A 49 -16.01 9.59 10.31
N GLU A 50 -16.25 9.00 11.48
CA GLU A 50 -15.67 9.39 12.76
C GLU A 50 -14.14 9.28 12.81
N HIS A 51 -13.55 8.60 11.84
CA HIS A 51 -12.16 8.21 11.82
C HIS A 51 -11.37 8.80 10.65
N ARG A 52 -12.02 9.58 9.78
CA ARG A 52 -11.42 10.16 8.57
C ARG A 52 -10.09 10.88 8.84
N ASN A 53 -10.05 11.73 9.87
CA ASN A 53 -8.88 12.55 10.16
C ASN A 53 -7.70 11.72 10.69
N ASP A 54 -7.98 10.71 11.52
CA ASP A 54 -6.97 9.78 12.02
C ASP A 54 -6.39 8.94 10.88
N PHE A 55 -7.25 8.47 9.95
CA PHE A 55 -6.81 7.79 8.74
C PHE A 55 -5.87 8.67 7.89
N VAL A 56 -6.25 9.92 7.60
CA VAL A 56 -5.41 10.84 6.83
C VAL A 56 -4.07 11.09 7.53
N LYS A 57 -4.08 11.22 8.86
CA LYS A 57 -2.86 11.41 9.67
C LYS A 57 -1.94 10.19 9.58
N ALA A 58 -2.48 8.98 9.74
CA ALA A 58 -1.74 7.73 9.63
C ALA A 58 -1.12 7.57 8.22
N MET A 59 -1.90 7.83 7.17
CA MET A 59 -1.42 7.73 5.78
C MET A 59 -0.33 8.75 5.43
N LYS A 60 -0.42 9.99 5.92
CA LYS A 60 0.63 11.00 5.72
C LYS A 60 1.93 10.63 6.44
N ARG A 61 1.82 10.12 7.67
CA ARG A 61 2.98 9.57 8.42
C ARG A 61 3.61 8.44 7.63
N HIS A 62 2.79 7.49 7.19
CA HIS A 62 3.22 6.34 6.42
C HIS A 62 3.95 6.75 5.13
N GLN A 63 3.38 7.65 4.34
CA GLN A 63 4.04 8.23 3.16
C GLN A 63 5.43 8.81 3.49
N GLY A 64 5.54 9.59 4.57
CA GLY A 64 6.80 10.18 4.99
C GLY A 64 7.87 9.13 5.32
N VAL A 65 7.51 8.16 6.16
CA VAL A 65 8.42 7.07 6.57
C VAL A 65 8.83 6.20 5.38
N THR A 66 7.89 5.85 4.50
CA THR A 66 8.18 5.03 3.31
C THR A 66 9.20 5.72 2.40
N ILE A 67 9.04 7.02 2.14
CA ILE A 67 9.98 7.77 1.29
C ILE A 67 11.35 7.89 1.95
N GLU A 68 11.40 8.05 3.27
CA GLU A 68 12.65 8.13 4.04
C GLU A 68 13.42 6.81 4.06
N GLU A 69 12.74 5.69 4.32
CA GLU A 69 13.38 4.37 4.48
C GLU A 69 13.70 3.65 3.16
N GLU A 70 12.89 3.87 2.12
CA GLU A 70 13.08 3.22 0.82
C GLU A 70 13.84 4.12 -0.17
N GLY A 71 13.73 5.44 0.01
CA GLY A 71 14.33 6.42 -0.88
C GLY A 71 13.53 6.58 -2.19
N VAL A 72 13.59 7.79 -2.75
CA VAL A 72 12.83 8.19 -3.96
C VAL A 72 13.09 7.32 -5.20
N VAL A 73 14.23 6.63 -5.26
CA VAL A 73 14.55 5.71 -6.36
C VAL A 73 13.72 4.44 -6.26
N ALA A 74 13.51 3.92 -5.04
CA ALA A 74 12.75 2.69 -4.83
C ALA A 74 11.23 2.93 -4.87
N VAL A 75 10.78 4.12 -4.49
CA VAL A 75 9.37 4.53 -4.46
C VAL A 75 9.18 5.91 -5.12
N PRO A 76 9.26 5.99 -6.47
CA PRO A 76 9.14 7.26 -7.20
C PRO A 76 7.79 7.95 -7.00
N HIS A 77 6.71 7.19 -6.74
CA HIS A 77 5.41 7.76 -6.45
C HIS A 77 4.77 7.07 -5.24
N PHE A 78 4.37 7.88 -4.26
CA PHE A 78 3.54 7.45 -3.13
C PHE A 78 2.62 8.61 -2.79
N LYS A 79 1.35 8.55 -3.19
CA LYS A 79 0.42 9.70 -3.09
C LYS A 79 -0.95 9.27 -2.61
N LEU A 80 -1.45 9.96 -1.59
CA LEU A 80 -2.84 9.83 -1.14
C LEU A 80 -3.70 10.90 -1.83
N HIS A 81 -4.71 10.46 -2.56
CA HIS A 81 -5.70 11.32 -3.20
C HIS A 81 -7.06 11.16 -2.51
N THR A 82 -7.78 12.26 -2.33
CA THR A 82 -9.18 12.24 -1.90
C THR A 82 -10.08 12.19 -3.14
N SER A 83 -11.14 11.38 -3.11
CA SER A 83 -12.14 11.36 -4.16
C SER A 83 -12.86 12.72 -4.26
N PRO A 84 -13.13 13.23 -5.47
CA PRO A 84 -13.91 14.46 -5.64
C PRO A 84 -15.40 14.25 -5.37
N PHE A 85 -15.87 13.00 -5.25
CA PHE A 85 -17.28 12.64 -5.09
C PHE A 85 -17.67 12.27 -3.65
N ASP A 86 -16.67 11.92 -2.82
CA ASP A 86 -16.86 11.50 -1.43
C ASP A 86 -15.56 11.77 -0.67
N ASP A 87 -15.58 12.70 0.28
CA ASP A 87 -14.40 13.12 1.03
C ASP A 87 -13.91 12.07 2.05
N HIS A 88 -14.63 10.95 2.18
CA HIS A 88 -14.25 9.77 2.94
C HIS A 88 -13.66 8.66 2.07
N VAL A 89 -13.61 8.83 0.75
CA VAL A 89 -12.97 7.87 -0.16
C VAL A 89 -11.59 8.38 -0.53
N PHE A 90 -10.59 7.52 -0.34
CA PHE A 90 -9.20 7.82 -0.66
C PHE A 90 -8.62 6.80 -1.63
N TYR A 91 -7.71 7.26 -2.48
CA TYR A 91 -6.91 6.43 -3.39
C TYR A 91 -5.44 6.64 -3.05
N LEU A 92 -4.80 5.58 -2.58
CA LEU A 92 -3.35 5.53 -2.43
C LEU A 92 -2.76 5.00 -3.72
N VAL A 93 -1.98 5.82 -4.41
CA VAL A 93 -1.25 5.45 -5.61
C VAL A 93 0.21 5.28 -5.25
N GLU A 94 0.74 4.10 -5.53
CA GLU A 94 2.12 3.72 -5.28
C GLU A 94 2.77 3.26 -6.57
N GLU A 95 4.02 3.67 -6.79
CA GLU A 95 4.89 3.14 -7.81
C GLU A 95 6.19 2.72 -7.15
N TRP A 96 6.59 1.49 -7.43
CA TRP A 96 7.76 0.83 -6.87
C TRP A 96 8.74 0.49 -7.99
N ALA A 97 10.03 0.64 -7.75
CA ALA A 97 11.06 0.33 -8.75
C ALA A 97 11.10 -1.16 -9.14
N SER A 98 10.67 -2.05 -8.24
CA SER A 98 10.63 -3.50 -8.46
C SER A 98 9.75 -4.23 -7.45
N ALA A 99 9.44 -5.50 -7.73
CA ALA A 99 8.81 -6.43 -6.79
C ALA A 99 9.60 -6.58 -5.48
N ALA A 100 10.94 -6.51 -5.57
CA ALA A 100 11.81 -6.62 -4.40
C ALA A 100 11.69 -5.39 -3.47
N ALA A 101 11.63 -4.18 -4.02
CA ALA A 101 11.43 -2.96 -3.25
C ALA A 101 10.08 -2.98 -2.52
N LEU A 102 9.02 -3.36 -3.26
CA LEU A 102 7.68 -3.53 -2.71
C LEU A 102 7.62 -4.63 -1.62
N LYS A 103 8.34 -5.74 -1.79
CA LYS A 103 8.43 -6.79 -0.77
C LYS A 103 9.11 -6.30 0.50
N LYS A 104 10.21 -5.55 0.37
CA LYS A 104 10.92 -4.95 1.50
C LYS A 104 10.00 -4.03 2.30
N HIS A 105 9.22 -3.21 1.61
CA HIS A 105 8.20 -2.36 2.21
C HIS A 105 7.19 -3.15 3.05
N PHE A 106 6.60 -4.21 2.50
CA PHE A 106 5.58 -5.00 3.22
C PHE A 106 6.09 -5.70 4.48
N VAL A 107 7.40 -5.96 4.60
CA VAL A 107 8.00 -6.56 5.81
C VAL A 107 8.64 -5.55 6.75
N ALA A 108 8.60 -4.26 6.40
CA ALA A 108 9.21 -3.22 7.21
C ALA A 108 8.44 -3.02 8.53
N GLY A 109 9.16 -2.70 9.61
CA GLY A 109 8.56 -2.57 10.95
C GLY A 109 7.45 -1.53 11.02
N TYR A 110 7.56 -0.43 10.28
CA TYR A 110 6.55 0.63 10.25
C TYR A 110 5.20 0.18 9.65
N MET A 111 5.19 -0.90 8.85
CA MET A 111 3.94 -1.49 8.35
C MET A 111 3.12 -2.12 9.46
N GLY A 112 3.78 -2.71 10.47
CA GLY A 112 3.08 -3.22 11.66
C GLY A 112 2.33 -2.11 12.40
N GLN A 113 2.94 -0.93 12.51
CA GLN A 113 2.28 0.24 13.09
C GLN A 113 1.09 0.71 12.25
N LEU A 114 1.24 0.79 10.91
CA LEU A 114 0.14 1.17 10.03
C LEU A 114 -1.05 0.21 10.14
N VAL A 115 -0.78 -1.10 10.15
CA VAL A 115 -1.80 -2.14 10.30
C VAL A 115 -2.56 -1.96 11.61
N GLU A 116 -1.86 -1.69 12.72
CA GLU A 116 -2.51 -1.44 14.01
C GLU A 116 -3.35 -0.16 14.00
N GLU A 117 -2.86 0.91 13.39
CA GLU A 117 -3.61 2.17 13.21
C GLU A 117 -4.84 2.01 12.30
N MET A 118 -4.90 0.97 11.46
CA MET A 118 -6.02 0.69 10.55
C MET A 118 -7.03 -0.34 11.10
N LYS A 119 -6.67 -1.08 12.15
CA LYS A 119 -7.53 -2.07 12.81
C LYS A 119 -8.71 -1.47 13.53
#